data_AF-A0A3D1AB76-F1
#
_entry.id   AF-A0A3D1AB76-F1
#
_cell.length_a   1.000
_cell.length_b   1.000
_cell.length_c   1.000
_cell.angle_alpha   90.00
_cell.angle_beta   90.00
_cell.angle_gamma   90.00
#
_symmetry.space_group_name_H-M   'P 1'
#
loop_
_entity.id
_entity.type
_entity.pdbx_description
1 polymer ?
#
loop_
_entity_poly.entity_id
_entity_poly.type
_entity_poly.pdbx_seq_one_letter_code
_entity_poly.pdbx_strand_id
1 'polypeptide(L)'
;MKKTRLATLALSVLLLSGCGLFKQKAADYYLGKARKTAEAQNPPEAEVKAAFAAIEKALTYSPGSASAVELLGRLADSASKNGFTGAQELEAAALKKAIAGSPLNWAAREALTSFFAARGDTGGLEFMAAQAQELYASAEPGTRYCALLAGLAARASALPWIESEAYISLNRAPEPLFEKAAAYDASAAKVQAMKAELDKVNASDPGMKKSAPAELISAAEVAAADALRDPEARAAIAAFNSRAGSDPAFRKAVESAVQGNAALARREYSQARAFYQGALNHYPALLDASRQLAEADFQEGAALAAAGQDRKAASQLLYKAYVEINAVIAGAPKSGNLIPFIKPRRFLGEAWSLKAANLAALRAVEGPRLKKTAKLEGEFKQALDEALKLYPEGRLARELLERYTREGF
;
A
#
# COMPACT_ATOMS: atom_id res chain seq x y z
N MET A 1 -34.82 4.22 -54.95
CA MET A 1 -33.59 3.43 -54.73
C MET A 1 -33.78 2.04 -55.34
N LYS A 2 -32.88 1.60 -56.23
CA LYS A 2 -33.03 0.37 -57.04
C LYS A 2 -32.95 -0.88 -56.14
N LYS A 3 -33.86 -1.85 -56.34
CA LYS A 3 -33.97 -3.13 -55.59
C LYS A 3 -32.63 -3.89 -55.44
N THR A 4 -31.71 -3.69 -56.38
CA THR A 4 -30.34 -4.24 -56.35
C THR A 4 -29.46 -3.72 -55.21
N ARG A 5 -29.64 -2.47 -54.74
CA ARG A 5 -28.88 -1.91 -53.60
C ARG A 5 -29.32 -2.48 -52.24
N LEU A 6 -30.61 -2.81 -52.09
CA LEU A 6 -31.15 -3.45 -50.89
C LEU A 6 -30.68 -4.92 -50.78
N ALA A 7 -30.64 -5.64 -51.91
CA ALA A 7 -30.12 -7.00 -51.95
C ALA A 7 -28.62 -7.08 -51.65
N THR A 8 -27.81 -6.13 -52.17
CA THR A 8 -26.37 -6.07 -51.82
C THR A 8 -26.13 -5.68 -50.37
N LEU A 9 -26.91 -4.74 -49.80
CA LEU A 9 -26.81 -4.41 -48.37
C LEU A 9 -27.18 -5.62 -47.50
N ALA A 10 -28.26 -6.33 -47.82
CA ALA A 10 -28.70 -7.52 -47.09
C ALA A 10 -27.68 -8.67 -47.18
N LEU A 11 -27.08 -8.90 -48.37
CA LEU A 11 -26.03 -9.90 -48.55
C LEU A 11 -24.75 -9.52 -47.79
N SER A 12 -24.40 -8.23 -47.76
CA SER A 12 -23.24 -7.71 -47.02
C SER A 12 -23.43 -7.88 -45.52
N VAL A 13 -24.63 -7.59 -45.00
CA VAL A 13 -25.00 -7.79 -43.59
C VAL A 13 -25.00 -9.28 -43.23
N LEU A 14 -25.49 -10.16 -44.11
CA LEU A 14 -25.46 -11.62 -43.91
C LEU A 14 -24.03 -12.21 -43.96
N LEU A 15 -23.17 -11.72 -44.86
CA LEU A 15 -21.77 -12.14 -44.96
C LEU A 15 -20.93 -11.65 -43.77
N LEU A 16 -21.19 -10.42 -43.29
CA LEU A 16 -20.52 -9.85 -42.11
C LEU A 16 -21.02 -10.47 -40.79
N SER A 17 -22.31 -10.81 -40.68
CA SER A 17 -22.86 -11.51 -39.52
C SER A 17 -22.44 -12.99 -39.44
N GLY A 18 -22.27 -13.66 -40.59
CA GLY A 18 -21.70 -15.01 -40.65
C GLY A 18 -20.29 -15.08 -40.04
N CYS A 19 -19.42 -14.11 -40.34
CA CYS A 19 -18.07 -14.05 -39.77
C CYS A 19 -18.05 -13.94 -38.23
N GLY A 20 -19.05 -13.29 -37.62
CA GLY A 20 -19.17 -13.17 -36.16
C GLY A 20 -19.44 -14.52 -35.49
N LEU A 21 -20.39 -15.30 -36.02
CA LEU A 21 -20.76 -16.61 -35.47
C LEU A 21 -19.64 -17.64 -35.56
N PHE A 22 -18.88 -17.65 -36.67
CA PHE A 22 -17.73 -18.55 -36.81
C PHE A 22 -16.61 -18.21 -35.82
N LYS A 23 -16.29 -16.92 -35.65
CA LYS A 23 -15.31 -16.47 -34.66
C LYS A 23 -15.75 -16.81 -33.23
N GLN A 24 -17.02 -16.63 -32.91
CA GLN A 24 -17.56 -16.98 -31.60
C GLN A 24 -17.45 -18.49 -31.31
N LYS A 25 -17.85 -19.36 -32.25
CA LYS A 25 -17.68 -20.82 -32.11
C LYS A 25 -16.21 -21.22 -31.98
N ALA A 26 -15.31 -20.57 -32.72
CA ALA A 26 -13.89 -20.82 -32.60
C ALA A 26 -13.38 -20.42 -31.19
N ALA A 27 -13.78 -19.26 -30.68
CA ALA A 27 -13.45 -18.83 -29.32
C ALA A 27 -13.96 -19.84 -28.28
N ASP A 28 -15.23 -20.25 -28.37
CA ASP A 28 -15.83 -21.21 -27.45
C ASP A 28 -15.14 -22.58 -27.48
N TYR A 29 -14.72 -23.03 -28.67
CA TYR A 29 -13.93 -24.27 -28.81
C TYR A 29 -12.61 -24.21 -28.04
N TYR A 30 -11.88 -23.11 -28.12
CA TYR A 30 -10.61 -22.94 -27.40
C TYR A 30 -10.84 -22.75 -25.89
N LEU A 31 -11.86 -22.00 -25.47
CA LEU A 31 -12.22 -21.86 -24.06
C LEU A 31 -12.65 -23.19 -23.44
N GLY A 32 -13.39 -24.02 -24.19
CA GLY A 32 -13.78 -25.36 -23.75
C GLY A 32 -12.59 -26.29 -23.50
N LYS A 33 -11.50 -26.15 -24.25
CA LYS A 33 -10.25 -26.88 -23.97
C LYS A 33 -9.59 -26.41 -22.68
N ALA A 34 -9.45 -25.09 -22.51
CA ALA A 34 -8.81 -24.51 -21.34
C ALA A 34 -9.58 -24.78 -20.04
N ARG A 35 -10.92 -24.81 -20.09
CA ARG A 35 -11.78 -25.08 -18.92
C ARG A 35 -11.49 -26.44 -18.29
N LYS A 36 -11.25 -27.47 -19.11
CA LYS A 36 -10.91 -28.81 -18.61
C LYS A 36 -9.65 -28.80 -17.75
N THR A 37 -8.63 -28.04 -18.17
CA THR A 37 -7.38 -27.91 -17.42
C THR A 37 -7.56 -27.05 -16.17
N ALA A 38 -8.37 -25.99 -16.22
CA ALA A 38 -8.65 -25.14 -15.06
C ALA A 38 -9.40 -25.90 -13.94
N GLU A 39 -10.24 -26.89 -14.30
CA GLU A 39 -11.02 -27.71 -13.37
C GLU A 39 -10.30 -28.99 -12.92
N ALA A 40 -9.17 -29.34 -13.55
CA ALA A 40 -8.40 -30.54 -13.21
C ALA A 40 -7.63 -30.36 -11.88
N GLN A 41 -7.51 -31.45 -11.11
CA GLN A 41 -6.63 -31.52 -9.95
C GLN A 41 -5.20 -31.84 -10.41
N ASN A 42 -4.25 -30.96 -10.09
CA ASN A 42 -2.82 -31.10 -10.43
C ASN A 42 -2.54 -31.38 -11.92
N PRO A 43 -3.02 -30.53 -12.85
CA PRO A 43 -2.70 -30.69 -14.26
C PRO A 43 -1.18 -30.56 -14.49
N PRO A 44 -0.59 -31.35 -15.41
CA PRO A 44 0.80 -31.18 -15.81
C PRO A 44 1.08 -29.77 -16.32
N GLU A 45 2.27 -29.24 -16.04
CA GLU A 45 2.68 -27.89 -16.45
C GLU A 45 2.48 -27.62 -17.96
N ALA A 46 2.77 -28.62 -18.80
CA ALA A 46 2.58 -28.53 -20.24
C ALA A 46 1.10 -28.31 -20.62
N GLU A 47 0.17 -28.94 -19.91
CA GLU A 47 -1.27 -28.76 -20.13
C GLU A 47 -1.73 -27.38 -19.67
N VAL A 48 -1.21 -26.88 -18.55
CA VAL A 48 -1.48 -25.52 -18.07
C VAL A 48 -1.03 -24.49 -19.11
N LYS A 49 0.20 -24.59 -19.63
CA LYS A 49 0.72 -23.70 -20.68
C LYS A 49 -0.13 -23.79 -21.97
N ALA A 50 -0.55 -24.99 -22.35
CA ALA A 50 -1.42 -25.18 -23.50
C ALA A 50 -2.81 -24.55 -23.28
N ALA A 51 -3.35 -24.59 -22.06
CA ALA A 51 -4.60 -23.95 -21.69
C ALA A 51 -4.49 -22.42 -21.76
N PHE A 52 -3.41 -21.82 -21.24
CA PHE A 52 -3.12 -20.39 -21.42
C PHE A 52 -3.08 -20.00 -22.91
N ALA A 53 -2.34 -20.75 -23.73
CA ALA A 53 -2.27 -20.51 -25.17
C ALA A 53 -3.64 -20.66 -25.87
N ALA A 54 -4.49 -21.58 -25.40
CA ALA A 54 -5.84 -21.74 -25.91
C ALA A 54 -6.71 -20.51 -25.57
N ILE A 55 -6.64 -19.98 -24.34
CA ILE A 55 -7.36 -18.77 -23.95
C ILE A 55 -6.88 -17.56 -24.76
N GLU A 56 -5.57 -17.39 -24.95
CA GLU A 56 -5.03 -16.35 -25.82
C GLU A 56 -5.59 -16.45 -27.24
N LYS A 57 -5.67 -17.67 -27.78
CA LYS A 57 -6.23 -17.91 -29.11
C LYS A 57 -7.74 -17.64 -29.15
N ALA A 58 -8.47 -17.91 -28.07
CA ALA A 58 -9.87 -17.50 -27.98
C ALA A 58 -10.03 -15.98 -28.02
N LEU A 59 -9.15 -15.24 -27.34
CA LEU A 59 -9.13 -13.78 -27.33
C LEU A 59 -8.78 -13.19 -28.70
N THR A 60 -8.04 -13.87 -29.58
CA THR A 60 -7.86 -13.36 -30.96
C THR A 60 -9.14 -13.45 -31.80
N TYR A 61 -10.01 -14.43 -31.52
CA TYR A 61 -11.31 -14.57 -32.18
C TYR A 61 -12.40 -13.69 -31.55
N SER A 62 -12.36 -13.50 -30.23
CA SER A 62 -13.28 -12.64 -29.47
C SER A 62 -12.51 -11.69 -28.52
N PRO A 63 -11.95 -10.58 -29.05
CA PRO A 63 -11.02 -9.72 -28.32
C PRO A 63 -11.58 -8.95 -27.13
N GLY A 64 -12.91 -8.88 -27.00
CA GLY A 64 -13.60 -8.26 -25.85
C GLY A 64 -14.23 -9.29 -24.90
N SER A 65 -13.88 -10.57 -25.00
CA SER A 65 -14.54 -11.62 -24.23
C SER A 65 -14.20 -11.56 -22.74
N ALA A 66 -15.14 -11.09 -21.93
CA ALA A 66 -15.01 -11.10 -20.46
C ALA A 66 -14.90 -12.52 -19.90
N SER A 67 -15.63 -13.49 -20.46
CA SER A 67 -15.58 -14.89 -20.02
C SER A 67 -14.22 -15.55 -20.28
N ALA A 68 -13.50 -15.11 -21.32
CA ALA A 68 -12.14 -15.56 -21.58
C ALA A 68 -11.16 -15.01 -20.55
N VAL A 69 -11.31 -13.74 -20.17
CA VAL A 69 -10.51 -13.10 -19.10
C VAL A 69 -10.79 -13.75 -17.75
N GLU A 70 -12.05 -14.01 -17.42
CA GLU A 70 -12.42 -14.70 -16.19
C GLU A 70 -11.83 -16.12 -16.11
N LEU A 71 -11.88 -16.87 -17.22
CA LEU A 71 -11.26 -18.20 -17.28
C LEU A 71 -9.72 -18.13 -17.16
N LEU A 72 -9.11 -17.07 -17.68
CA LEU A 72 -7.66 -16.82 -17.56
C LEU A 72 -7.25 -16.70 -16.09
N GLY A 73 -7.95 -15.86 -15.32
CA GLY A 73 -7.68 -15.69 -13.90
C GLY A 73 -7.92 -16.96 -13.09
N ARG A 74 -9.03 -17.68 -13.37
CA ARG A 74 -9.30 -18.97 -12.71
C ARG A 74 -8.23 -20.02 -12.99
N LEU A 75 -7.74 -20.09 -14.22
CA LEU A 75 -6.64 -20.98 -14.58
C LEU A 75 -5.35 -20.60 -13.83
N ALA A 76 -5.04 -19.30 -13.75
CA ALA A 76 -3.86 -18.81 -13.05
C ALA A 76 -3.90 -19.13 -11.55
N ASP A 77 -5.03 -18.85 -10.90
CA ASP A 77 -5.26 -19.16 -9.49
C ASP A 77 -5.17 -20.66 -9.18
N SER A 78 -5.83 -21.50 -9.99
CA SER A 78 -5.78 -22.96 -9.83
C SER A 78 -4.36 -23.50 -10.03
N ALA A 79 -3.69 -23.04 -11.09
CA ALA A 79 -2.33 -23.49 -11.39
C ALA A 79 -1.32 -23.05 -10.30
N SER A 80 -1.45 -21.83 -9.79
CA SER A 80 -0.63 -21.33 -8.69
C SER A 80 -0.85 -22.14 -7.41
N LYS A 81 -2.11 -22.45 -7.05
CA LYS A 81 -2.45 -23.30 -5.90
C LYS A 81 -1.90 -24.72 -6.03
N ASN A 82 -1.78 -25.23 -7.26
CA ASN A 82 -1.19 -26.54 -7.55
C ASN A 82 0.34 -26.49 -7.72
N GLY A 83 1.00 -25.38 -7.37
CA GLY A 83 2.46 -25.26 -7.32
C GLY A 83 3.13 -24.82 -8.63
N PHE A 84 2.38 -24.42 -9.65
CA PHE A 84 2.97 -23.85 -10.87
C PHE A 84 3.31 -22.37 -10.68
N THR A 85 4.60 -22.09 -10.44
CA THR A 85 5.10 -20.76 -10.09
C THR A 85 4.96 -19.73 -11.21
N GLY A 86 4.92 -20.14 -12.49
CA GLY A 86 4.83 -19.24 -13.64
C GLY A 86 3.42 -18.86 -14.08
N ALA A 87 2.39 -19.27 -13.33
CA ALA A 87 0.99 -19.07 -13.73
C ALA A 87 0.60 -17.59 -13.83
N GLN A 88 1.04 -16.79 -12.85
CA GLN A 88 0.74 -15.37 -12.74
C GLN A 88 1.42 -14.54 -13.84
N GLU A 89 2.64 -14.91 -14.23
CA GLU A 89 3.38 -14.26 -15.31
C GLU A 89 2.73 -14.52 -16.68
N LEU A 90 2.20 -15.74 -16.89
CA LEU A 90 1.45 -16.08 -18.10
C LEU A 90 0.12 -15.33 -18.18
N GLU A 91 -0.60 -15.21 -17.05
CA GLU A 91 -1.80 -14.39 -16.97
C GLU A 91 -1.52 -12.94 -17.35
N ALA A 92 -0.54 -12.30 -16.71
CA ALA A 92 -0.20 -10.91 -16.98
C ALA A 92 0.23 -10.69 -18.44
N ALA A 93 1.00 -11.61 -19.02
CA ALA A 93 1.40 -11.56 -20.42
C ALA A 93 0.19 -11.68 -21.37
N ALA A 94 -0.73 -12.61 -21.10
CA ALA A 94 -1.94 -12.79 -21.88
C ALA A 94 -2.88 -11.58 -21.79
N LEU A 95 -3.04 -10.98 -20.59
CA LEU A 95 -3.82 -9.75 -20.39
C LEU A 95 -3.23 -8.56 -21.16
N LYS A 96 -1.90 -8.36 -21.09
CA LYS A 96 -1.21 -7.31 -21.86
C LYS A 96 -1.44 -7.48 -23.36
N LYS A 97 -1.34 -8.71 -23.87
CA LYS A 97 -1.60 -9.03 -25.27
C LYS A 97 -3.07 -8.80 -25.66
N ALA A 98 -4.01 -9.13 -24.77
CA ALA A 98 -5.43 -8.87 -24.98
C ALA A 98 -5.73 -7.37 -25.11
N ILE A 99 -5.15 -6.54 -24.23
CA ILE A 99 -5.29 -5.08 -24.28
C ILE A 99 -4.63 -4.50 -25.54
N ALA A 100 -3.47 -5.00 -25.94
CA ALA A 100 -2.80 -4.57 -27.18
C ALA A 100 -3.64 -4.90 -28.43
N GLY A 101 -4.29 -6.06 -28.46
CA GLY A 101 -5.18 -6.46 -29.56
C GLY A 101 -6.56 -5.81 -29.52
N SER A 102 -7.02 -5.38 -28.34
CA SER A 102 -8.30 -4.73 -28.11
C SER A 102 -8.21 -3.74 -26.95
N PRO A 103 -7.88 -2.46 -27.23
CA PRO A 103 -7.69 -1.44 -26.20
C PRO A 103 -8.94 -1.18 -25.35
N LEU A 104 -10.13 -1.56 -25.83
CA LEU A 104 -11.42 -1.42 -25.14
C LEU A 104 -11.84 -2.71 -24.42
N ASN A 105 -10.94 -3.70 -24.27
CA ASN A 105 -11.21 -4.86 -23.42
C ASN A 105 -11.13 -4.46 -21.94
N TRP A 106 -12.24 -3.93 -21.43
CA TRP A 106 -12.38 -3.44 -20.07
C TRP A 106 -12.18 -4.51 -19.01
N ALA A 107 -12.61 -5.76 -19.28
CA ALA A 107 -12.37 -6.89 -18.39
C ALA A 107 -10.86 -7.18 -18.25
N ALA A 108 -10.12 -7.19 -19.35
CA ALA A 108 -8.67 -7.39 -19.30
C ALA A 108 -7.95 -6.24 -18.59
N ARG A 109 -8.43 -4.99 -18.74
CA ARG A 109 -7.89 -3.82 -18.02
C ARG A 109 -8.12 -3.90 -16.52
N GLU A 110 -9.33 -4.27 -16.11
CA GLU A 110 -9.67 -4.47 -14.70
C GLU A 110 -8.79 -5.57 -14.11
N ALA A 111 -8.77 -6.77 -14.72
CA ALA A 111 -7.98 -7.90 -14.23
C ALA A 111 -6.48 -7.57 -14.14
N LEU A 112 -5.92 -6.87 -15.13
CA LEU A 112 -4.50 -6.49 -15.11
C LEU A 112 -4.20 -5.42 -14.05
N THR A 113 -5.15 -4.50 -13.78
CA THR A 113 -5.04 -3.53 -12.69
C THR A 113 -5.04 -4.24 -11.34
N SER A 114 -5.97 -5.16 -11.14
CA SER A 114 -6.07 -6.01 -9.94
C SER A 114 -4.80 -6.84 -9.72
N PHE A 115 -4.22 -7.39 -10.80
CA PHE A 115 -2.93 -8.08 -10.77
C PHE A 115 -1.79 -7.19 -10.27
N PHE A 116 -1.62 -5.98 -10.84
CA PHE A 116 -0.56 -5.07 -10.40
C PHE A 116 -0.79 -4.57 -8.97
N ALA A 117 -2.04 -4.31 -8.61
CA ALA A 117 -2.43 -3.92 -7.26
C ALA A 117 -2.11 -5.02 -6.23
N ALA A 118 -2.33 -6.30 -6.54
CA ALA A 118 -2.01 -7.40 -5.64
C ALA A 118 -0.49 -7.54 -5.38
N ARG A 119 0.34 -7.14 -6.35
CA ARG A 119 1.81 -7.24 -6.27
C ARG A 119 2.50 -5.97 -5.81
N GLY A 120 1.76 -4.87 -5.67
CA GLY A 120 2.36 -3.56 -5.41
C GLY A 120 3.22 -3.01 -6.54
N ASP A 121 2.91 -3.39 -7.79
CA ASP A 121 3.61 -2.87 -8.97
C ASP A 121 3.08 -1.47 -9.31
N THR A 122 3.59 -0.46 -8.59
CA THR A 122 3.22 0.94 -8.79
C THR A 122 3.55 1.45 -10.20
N GLY A 123 4.59 0.92 -10.84
CA GLY A 123 4.93 1.23 -12.23
C GLY A 123 3.91 0.68 -13.22
N GLY A 124 3.49 -0.57 -13.03
CA GLY A 124 2.40 -1.19 -13.81
C GLY A 124 1.07 -0.46 -13.66
N LEU A 125 0.73 -0.04 -12.44
CA LEU A 125 -0.48 0.76 -12.17
C LEU A 125 -0.43 2.13 -12.85
N GLU A 126 0.71 2.83 -12.80
CA GLU A 126 0.86 4.12 -13.49
C GLU A 126 0.75 3.96 -15.01
N PHE A 127 1.33 2.89 -15.58
CA PHE A 127 1.18 2.57 -16.99
C PHE A 127 -0.30 2.34 -17.38
N MET A 128 -1.04 1.58 -16.58
CA MET A 128 -2.48 1.35 -16.80
C MET A 128 -3.29 2.66 -16.73
N ALA A 129 -2.95 3.52 -15.76
CA ALA A 129 -3.58 4.83 -15.61
C ALA A 129 -3.27 5.78 -16.77
N ALA A 130 -2.05 5.75 -17.32
CA ALA A 130 -1.65 6.52 -18.49
C ALA A 130 -2.41 6.07 -19.75
N GLN A 131 -2.48 4.76 -20.01
CA GLN A 131 -3.27 4.22 -21.13
C GLN A 131 -4.76 4.56 -21.01
N ALA A 132 -5.32 4.51 -19.80
CA ALA A 132 -6.70 4.93 -19.56
C ALA A 132 -6.89 6.43 -19.86
N GLN A 133 -5.91 7.27 -19.53
CA GLN A 133 -5.94 8.70 -19.83
C GLN A 133 -5.98 8.99 -21.34
N GLU A 134 -5.26 8.22 -22.15
CA GLU A 134 -5.31 8.34 -23.62
C GLU A 134 -6.72 8.04 -24.16
N LEU A 135 -7.36 6.99 -23.64
CA LEU A 135 -8.73 6.63 -24.02
C LEU A 135 -9.78 7.63 -23.52
N TYR A 136 -9.47 8.37 -22.46
CA TYR A 136 -10.34 9.43 -21.94
C TYR A 136 -10.54 10.59 -22.95
N ALA A 137 -9.64 10.73 -23.94
CA ALA A 137 -9.79 11.69 -25.03
C ALA A 137 -10.77 11.23 -26.14
N SER A 138 -11.34 10.03 -26.06
CA SER A 138 -12.27 9.49 -27.05
C SER A 138 -13.51 10.37 -27.23
N ALA A 139 -14.04 10.46 -28.45
CA ALA A 139 -15.31 11.15 -28.71
C ALA A 139 -16.54 10.35 -28.19
N GLU A 140 -16.38 9.05 -27.93
CA GLU A 140 -17.46 8.18 -27.49
C GLU A 140 -17.67 8.27 -25.96
N PRO A 141 -18.86 8.69 -25.49
CA PRO A 141 -19.12 8.88 -24.06
C PRO A 141 -18.92 7.62 -23.20
N GLY A 142 -19.36 6.45 -23.70
CA GLY A 142 -19.20 5.18 -22.98
C GLY A 142 -17.74 4.79 -22.80
N THR A 143 -16.94 4.95 -23.85
CA THR A 143 -15.48 4.71 -23.79
C THR A 143 -14.81 5.67 -22.81
N ARG A 144 -15.18 6.96 -22.82
CA ARG A 144 -14.67 7.94 -21.85
C ARG A 144 -15.00 7.55 -20.41
N TYR A 145 -16.24 7.13 -20.16
CA TYR A 145 -16.68 6.74 -18.83
C TYR A 145 -15.92 5.52 -18.32
N CYS A 146 -15.77 4.47 -19.14
CA CYS A 146 -14.98 3.29 -18.79
C CYS A 146 -13.49 3.62 -18.62
N ALA A 147 -12.94 4.51 -19.44
CA ALA A 147 -11.56 4.99 -19.29
C ALA A 147 -11.36 5.72 -17.95
N LEU A 148 -12.33 6.54 -17.54
CA LEU A 148 -12.30 7.24 -16.26
C LEU A 148 -12.36 6.26 -15.08
N LEU A 149 -13.22 5.22 -15.15
CA LEU A 149 -13.27 4.14 -14.15
C LEU A 149 -11.94 3.37 -14.08
N ALA A 150 -11.39 2.96 -15.22
CA ALA A 150 -10.13 2.21 -15.27
C ALA A 150 -8.95 3.01 -14.73
N GLY A 151 -8.85 4.30 -15.08
CA GLY A 151 -7.83 5.19 -14.55
C GLY A 151 -7.99 5.45 -13.06
N LEU A 152 -9.24 5.57 -12.56
CA LEU A 152 -9.50 5.72 -11.13
C LEU A 152 -9.08 4.47 -10.37
N ALA A 153 -9.47 3.28 -10.84
CA ALA A 153 -9.08 2.00 -10.23
C ALA A 153 -7.55 1.89 -10.13
N ALA A 154 -6.83 2.12 -11.22
CA ALA A 154 -5.37 2.00 -11.24
C ALA A 154 -4.67 3.00 -10.31
N ARG A 155 -5.05 4.29 -10.35
CA ARG A 155 -4.42 5.31 -9.48
C ARG A 155 -4.77 5.13 -8.02
N ALA A 156 -6.02 4.78 -7.71
CA ALA A 156 -6.44 4.56 -6.33
C ALA A 156 -5.77 3.33 -5.73
N SER A 157 -5.63 2.24 -6.50
CA SER A 157 -4.91 1.05 -6.06
C SER A 157 -3.41 1.28 -5.82
N ALA A 158 -2.80 2.30 -6.41
CA ALA A 158 -1.38 2.62 -6.19
C ALA A 158 -1.12 3.30 -4.83
N LEU A 159 -2.10 4.02 -4.28
CA LEU A 159 -1.90 4.85 -3.07
C LEU A 159 -1.47 4.06 -1.83
N PRO A 160 -2.08 2.91 -1.47
CA PRO A 160 -1.63 2.10 -0.33
C PRO A 160 -0.18 1.61 -0.46
N TRP A 161 0.27 1.34 -1.69
CA TRP A 161 1.63 0.92 -1.96
C TRP A 161 2.63 2.08 -1.86
N ILE A 162 2.28 3.26 -2.38
CA ILE A 162 3.10 4.47 -2.21
C ILE A 162 3.23 4.81 -0.72
N GLU A 163 2.15 4.73 0.06
CA GLU A 163 2.17 4.90 1.52
C GLU A 163 3.09 3.89 2.20
N SER A 164 3.03 2.61 1.80
CA SER A 164 3.88 1.55 2.36
C SER A 164 5.36 1.76 2.02
N GLU A 165 5.69 2.13 0.78
CA GLU A 165 7.04 2.47 0.35
C GLU A 165 7.59 3.71 1.07
N ALA A 166 6.77 4.73 1.29
CA ALA A 166 7.13 5.91 2.05
C ALA A 166 7.42 5.56 3.53
N TYR A 167 6.57 4.73 4.13
CA TYR A 167 6.76 4.23 5.50
C TYR A 167 8.06 3.46 5.65
N ILE A 168 8.42 2.61 4.68
CA ILE A 168 9.71 1.89 4.68
C ILE A 168 10.89 2.88 4.56
N SER A 169 10.73 3.92 3.74
CA SER A 169 11.77 4.92 3.48
C SER A 169 12.17 5.72 4.73
N LEU A 170 11.25 5.86 5.71
CA LEU A 170 11.52 6.49 7.01
C LEU A 170 12.73 5.89 7.74
N ASN A 171 13.05 4.62 7.50
CA ASN A 171 14.15 3.92 8.15
C ASN A 171 15.35 3.66 7.23
N ARG A 172 15.36 4.22 6.01
CA ARG A 172 16.37 3.90 5.00
C ARG A 172 17.06 5.12 4.43
N ALA A 173 16.31 6.06 3.87
CA ALA A 173 16.89 7.19 3.15
C ALA A 173 15.90 8.38 3.08
N PRO A 174 16.37 9.63 3.24
CA PRO A 174 15.51 10.81 3.17
C PRO A 174 14.91 11.06 1.79
N GLU A 175 15.68 10.91 0.72
CA GLU A 175 15.25 11.29 -0.63
C GLU A 175 14.01 10.51 -1.08
N PRO A 176 13.96 9.17 -0.96
CA PRO A 176 12.77 8.39 -1.28
C PRO A 176 11.56 8.76 -0.40
N LEU A 177 11.76 9.17 0.85
CA LEU A 177 10.64 9.61 1.70
C LEU A 177 9.96 10.86 1.10
N PHE A 178 10.72 11.89 0.76
CA PHE A 178 10.14 13.11 0.18
C PHE A 178 9.54 12.86 -1.19
N GLU A 179 10.20 12.05 -2.02
CA GLU A 179 9.68 11.66 -3.33
C GLU A 179 8.31 10.98 -3.20
N LYS A 180 8.21 9.97 -2.31
CA LYS A 180 6.96 9.22 -2.13
C LYS A 180 5.88 10.04 -1.42
N ALA A 181 6.24 10.92 -0.50
CA ALA A 181 5.30 11.86 0.10
C ALA A 181 4.67 12.82 -0.94
N ALA A 182 5.49 13.36 -1.84
CA ALA A 182 5.02 14.20 -2.94
C ALA A 182 4.18 13.40 -3.96
N ALA A 183 4.63 12.19 -4.32
CA ALA A 183 3.90 11.31 -5.23
C ALA A 183 2.53 10.88 -4.67
N TYR A 184 2.45 10.59 -3.37
CA TYR A 184 1.20 10.26 -2.69
C TYR A 184 0.20 11.42 -2.78
N ASP A 185 0.63 12.63 -2.37
CA ASP A 185 -0.21 13.83 -2.36
C ASP A 185 -0.75 14.17 -3.75
N ALA A 186 0.12 14.18 -4.76
CA ALA A 186 -0.26 14.41 -6.15
C ALA A 186 -1.23 13.33 -6.67
N SER A 187 -1.02 12.06 -6.32
CA SER A 187 -1.88 10.96 -6.74
C SER A 187 -3.23 10.99 -6.04
N ALA A 188 -3.27 11.32 -4.75
CA ALA A 188 -4.49 11.46 -3.97
C ALA A 188 -5.38 12.58 -4.51
N ALA A 189 -4.79 13.73 -4.86
CA ALA A 189 -5.51 14.83 -5.51
C ALA A 189 -6.13 14.41 -6.86
N LYS A 190 -5.38 13.66 -7.68
CA LYS A 190 -5.90 13.11 -8.96
C LYS A 190 -7.05 12.12 -8.73
N VAL A 191 -6.91 11.20 -7.77
CA VAL A 191 -7.96 10.23 -7.42
C VAL A 191 -9.23 10.96 -6.98
N GLN A 192 -9.11 11.99 -6.14
CA GLN A 192 -10.24 12.81 -5.72
C GLN A 192 -10.91 13.54 -6.89
N ALA A 193 -10.13 14.14 -7.79
CA ALA A 193 -10.65 14.82 -8.97
C ALA A 193 -11.40 13.86 -9.92
N MET A 194 -10.81 12.69 -10.20
CA MET A 194 -11.43 11.66 -11.04
C MET A 194 -12.72 11.11 -10.43
N LYS A 195 -12.74 10.90 -9.11
CA LYS A 195 -13.96 10.49 -8.40
C LYS A 195 -15.06 11.55 -8.52
N ALA A 196 -14.74 12.81 -8.28
CA ALA A 196 -15.70 13.92 -8.43
C ALA A 196 -16.23 14.03 -9.87
N GLU A 197 -15.39 13.77 -10.86
CA GLU A 197 -15.80 13.75 -12.27
C GLU A 197 -16.75 12.57 -12.57
N LEU A 198 -16.48 11.37 -12.05
CA LEU A 198 -17.40 10.22 -12.16
C LEU A 198 -18.75 10.52 -11.51
N ASP A 199 -18.74 11.10 -10.32
CA ASP A 199 -19.97 11.45 -9.60
C ASP A 199 -20.79 12.47 -10.41
N LYS A 200 -20.13 13.45 -11.04
CA LYS A 200 -20.76 14.42 -11.94
C LYS A 200 -21.37 13.77 -13.19
N VAL A 201 -20.63 12.85 -13.84
CA VAL A 201 -21.14 12.13 -15.02
C VAL A 201 -22.35 11.27 -14.64
N ASN A 202 -22.26 10.54 -13.53
CA ASN A 202 -23.35 9.68 -13.03
C ASN A 202 -24.61 10.46 -12.63
N ALA A 203 -24.44 11.67 -12.07
CA ALA A 203 -25.57 12.55 -11.76
C ALA A 203 -26.23 13.12 -13.03
N SER A 204 -25.44 13.35 -14.09
CA SER A 204 -25.93 13.93 -15.34
C SER A 204 -26.58 12.87 -16.26
N ASP A 205 -26.06 11.65 -16.27
CA ASP A 205 -26.60 10.51 -17.01
C ASP A 205 -26.45 9.21 -16.21
N PRO A 206 -27.47 8.82 -15.42
CA PRO A 206 -27.46 7.56 -14.67
C PRO A 206 -27.39 6.30 -15.56
N GLY A 207 -27.67 6.42 -16.87
CA GLY A 207 -27.57 5.33 -17.83
C GLY A 207 -26.13 4.89 -18.09
N MET A 208 -25.15 5.81 -17.93
CA MET A 208 -23.73 5.52 -18.12
C MET A 208 -23.24 4.38 -17.23
N LYS A 209 -23.57 4.45 -15.93
CA LYS A 209 -23.19 3.41 -14.97
C LYS A 209 -23.76 2.04 -15.33
N LYS A 210 -24.96 1.97 -15.91
CA LYS A 210 -25.57 0.68 -16.32
C LYS A 210 -24.90 0.07 -17.56
N SER A 211 -24.25 0.89 -18.38
CA SER A 211 -23.61 0.46 -19.62
C SER A 211 -22.16 -0.02 -19.45
N ALA A 212 -21.52 0.34 -18.34
CA ALA A 212 -20.16 -0.08 -18.03
C ALA A 212 -20.12 -1.48 -17.36
N PRO A 213 -19.02 -2.23 -17.53
CA PRO A 213 -18.84 -3.51 -16.85
C PRO A 213 -18.92 -3.37 -15.32
N ALA A 214 -19.68 -4.26 -14.67
CA ALA A 214 -19.94 -4.20 -13.23
C ALA A 214 -18.66 -4.37 -12.40
N GLU A 215 -17.76 -5.24 -12.85
CA GLU A 215 -16.47 -5.52 -12.23
C GLU A 215 -15.58 -4.28 -12.24
N LEU A 216 -15.56 -3.55 -13.35
CA LEU A 216 -14.78 -2.32 -13.48
C LEU A 216 -15.32 -1.20 -12.58
N ILE A 217 -16.65 -1.08 -12.46
CA ILE A 217 -17.29 -0.14 -11.52
C ILE A 217 -16.90 -0.50 -10.09
N SER A 218 -17.06 -1.77 -9.73
CA SER A 218 -16.73 -2.28 -8.39
C SER A 218 -15.27 -2.02 -8.03
N ALA A 219 -14.34 -2.36 -8.93
CA ALA A 219 -12.91 -2.13 -8.75
C ALA A 219 -12.60 -0.64 -8.50
N ALA A 220 -13.17 0.25 -9.31
CA ALA A 220 -12.95 1.70 -9.16
C ALA A 220 -13.55 2.25 -7.85
N GLU A 221 -14.76 1.81 -7.47
CA GLU A 221 -15.44 2.26 -6.25
C GLU A 221 -14.73 1.78 -4.99
N VAL A 222 -14.35 0.49 -4.93
CA VAL A 222 -13.63 -0.09 -3.80
C VAL A 222 -12.24 0.54 -3.66
N ALA A 223 -11.47 0.63 -4.75
CA ALA A 223 -10.13 1.21 -4.71
C ALA A 223 -10.18 2.68 -4.27
N ALA A 224 -11.11 3.48 -4.82
CA ALA A 224 -11.26 4.88 -4.44
C ALA A 224 -11.75 5.04 -2.99
N ALA A 225 -12.64 4.17 -2.52
CA ALA A 225 -13.11 4.20 -1.13
C ALA A 225 -11.96 3.92 -0.15
N ASP A 226 -11.12 2.91 -0.42
CA ASP A 226 -9.97 2.61 0.43
C ASP A 226 -8.90 3.72 0.36
N ALA A 227 -8.54 4.16 -0.84
CA ALA A 227 -7.60 5.26 -1.04
C ALA A 227 -8.02 6.56 -0.36
N LEU A 228 -9.33 6.86 -0.35
CA LEU A 228 -9.87 8.10 0.19
C LEU A 228 -10.45 7.95 1.61
N ARG A 229 -10.26 6.81 2.28
CA ARG A 229 -10.88 6.50 3.58
C ARG A 229 -10.53 7.47 4.71
N ASP A 230 -9.30 7.98 4.72
CA ASP A 230 -8.74 8.77 5.82
C ASP A 230 -8.37 10.19 5.35
N PRO A 231 -9.31 11.16 5.40
CA PRO A 231 -9.04 12.53 4.97
C PRO A 231 -8.03 13.25 5.87
N GLU A 232 -7.94 12.88 7.16
CA GLU A 232 -7.00 13.50 8.10
C GLU A 232 -5.56 13.09 7.78
N ALA A 233 -5.32 11.81 7.47
CA ALA A 233 -4.02 11.33 7.03
C ALA A 233 -3.55 12.01 5.75
N ARG A 234 -4.44 12.19 4.76
CA ARG A 234 -4.12 12.93 3.52
C ARG A 234 -3.77 14.39 3.80
N ALA A 235 -4.56 15.06 4.63
CA ALA A 235 -4.30 16.45 5.01
C ALA A 235 -2.96 16.59 5.74
N ALA A 236 -2.59 15.62 6.59
CA ALA A 236 -1.29 15.58 7.27
C ALA A 236 -0.13 15.43 6.27
N ILE A 237 -0.26 14.59 5.24
CA ILE A 237 0.77 14.41 4.20
C ILE A 237 0.91 15.69 3.35
N ALA A 238 -0.20 16.32 2.95
CA ALA A 238 -0.17 17.59 2.23
C ALA A 238 0.48 18.69 3.08
N ALA A 239 0.15 18.77 4.38
CA ALA A 239 0.77 19.71 5.31
C ALA A 239 2.27 19.45 5.50
N PHE A 240 2.68 18.17 5.53
CA PHE A 240 4.09 17.79 5.56
C PHE A 240 4.82 18.28 4.30
N ASN A 241 4.30 18.00 3.10
CA ASN A 241 4.91 18.44 1.84
C ASN A 241 5.01 19.97 1.77
N SER A 242 3.93 20.67 2.14
CA SER A 242 3.90 22.14 2.19
C SER A 242 4.97 22.69 3.13
N ARG A 243 5.11 22.10 4.33
CA ARG A 243 6.13 22.52 5.30
C ARG A 243 7.55 22.19 4.81
N ALA A 244 7.77 20.98 4.29
CA ALA A 244 9.07 20.59 3.74
C ALA A 244 9.51 21.45 2.54
N GLY A 245 8.56 22.01 1.79
CA GLY A 245 8.83 22.93 0.69
C GLY A 245 9.05 24.39 1.11
N SER A 246 8.51 24.82 2.26
CA SER A 246 8.53 26.22 2.71
C SER A 246 9.47 26.50 3.89
N ASP A 247 9.82 25.48 4.67
CA ASP A 247 10.67 25.57 5.85
C ASP A 247 11.92 24.67 5.68
N PRO A 248 13.07 25.26 5.28
CA PRO A 248 14.31 24.52 5.13
C PRO A 248 14.83 23.88 6.42
N ALA A 249 14.52 24.46 7.59
CA ALA A 249 14.94 23.91 8.87
C ALA A 249 14.14 22.65 9.20
N PHE A 250 12.82 22.67 8.98
CA PHE A 250 11.98 21.47 9.06
C PHE A 250 12.47 20.37 8.12
N ARG A 251 12.74 20.70 6.85
CA ARG A 251 13.24 19.73 5.87
C ARG A 251 14.55 19.07 6.34
N LYS A 252 15.53 19.87 6.74
CA LYS A 252 16.83 19.37 7.26
C LYS A 252 16.66 18.52 8.52
N ALA A 253 15.72 18.88 9.39
CA ALA A 253 15.43 18.09 10.59
C ALA A 253 14.89 16.71 10.23
N VAL A 254 13.97 16.62 9.26
CA VAL A 254 13.44 15.35 8.76
C VAL A 254 14.55 14.53 8.08
N GLU A 255 15.39 15.15 7.24
CA GLU A 255 16.53 14.48 6.62
C GLU A 255 17.47 13.86 7.67
N SER A 256 17.82 14.65 8.69
CA SER A 256 18.65 14.19 9.81
C SER A 256 17.97 13.07 10.60
N ALA A 257 16.67 13.18 10.89
CA ALA A 257 15.95 12.14 11.62
C ALA A 257 15.93 10.80 10.85
N VAL A 258 15.71 10.82 9.54
CA VAL A 258 15.71 9.60 8.70
C VAL A 258 17.11 8.98 8.61
N GLN A 259 18.16 9.81 8.51
CA GLN A 259 19.56 9.32 8.60
C GLN A 259 19.85 8.69 9.97
N GLY A 260 19.31 9.28 11.04
CA GLY A 260 19.35 8.72 12.38
C GLY A 260 18.69 7.35 12.45
N ASN A 261 17.52 7.17 11.85
CA ASN A 261 16.81 5.89 11.81
C ASN A 261 17.64 4.81 11.06
N ALA A 262 18.27 5.16 9.95
CA ALA A 262 19.13 4.26 9.20
C ALA A 262 20.38 3.84 10.01
N ALA A 263 21.00 4.76 10.75
CA ALA A 263 22.10 4.46 11.66
C ALA A 263 21.65 3.58 12.84
N LEU A 264 20.48 3.87 13.42
CA LEU A 264 19.89 3.08 14.51
C LEU A 264 19.60 1.64 14.06
N ALA A 265 19.08 1.45 12.85
CA ALA A 265 18.85 0.12 12.28
C ALA A 265 20.13 -0.72 12.16
N ARG A 266 21.28 -0.06 11.98
CA ARG A 266 22.63 -0.68 11.96
C ARG A 266 23.29 -0.76 13.34
N ARG A 267 22.59 -0.34 14.40
CA ARG A 267 23.08 -0.26 15.80
C ARG A 267 24.27 0.70 15.97
N GLU A 268 24.38 1.70 15.11
CA GLU A 268 25.39 2.77 15.18
C GLU A 268 24.92 3.88 16.14
N TYR A 269 24.75 3.55 17.43
CA TYR A 269 24.02 4.41 18.38
C TYR A 269 24.58 5.83 18.51
N SER A 270 25.91 6.00 18.59
CA SER A 270 26.55 7.32 18.65
C SER A 270 26.24 8.18 17.42
N GLN A 271 26.21 7.56 16.24
CA GLN A 271 25.89 8.26 14.99
C GLN A 271 24.40 8.60 14.92
N ALA A 272 23.52 7.65 15.30
CA ALA A 272 22.08 7.89 15.39
C ALA A 272 21.76 9.05 16.33
N ARG A 273 22.37 9.08 17.52
CA ARG A 273 22.21 10.18 18.49
C ARG A 273 22.62 11.53 17.92
N ALA A 274 23.76 11.61 17.22
CA ALA A 274 24.22 12.84 16.59
C ALA A 274 23.22 13.37 15.56
N PHE A 275 22.65 12.47 14.75
CA PHE A 275 21.62 12.83 13.77
C PHE A 275 20.32 13.31 14.42
N TYR A 276 19.80 12.63 15.44
CA TYR A 276 18.58 13.06 16.13
C TYR A 276 18.78 14.39 16.87
N GLN A 277 19.93 14.58 17.51
CA GLN A 277 20.27 15.87 18.12
C GLN A 277 20.37 16.98 17.07
N GLY A 278 20.98 16.71 15.92
CA GLY A 278 20.98 17.63 14.77
C GLY A 278 19.56 17.96 14.30
N ALA A 279 18.69 16.95 14.22
CA ALA A 279 17.29 17.15 13.87
C ALA A 279 16.57 18.08 14.85
N LEU A 280 16.72 17.85 16.15
CA LEU A 280 16.11 18.65 17.21
C LEU A 280 16.71 20.06 17.30
N ASN A 281 17.98 20.25 16.96
CA ASN A 281 18.60 21.57 16.86
C ASN A 281 18.01 22.39 15.71
N HIS A 282 17.69 21.74 14.58
CA HIS A 282 17.03 22.40 13.46
C HIS A 282 15.54 22.63 13.72
N TYR A 283 14.85 21.67 14.34
CA TYR A 283 13.41 21.73 14.57
C TYR A 283 13.03 21.05 15.90
N PRO A 284 13.04 21.79 17.03
CA PRO A 284 12.81 21.21 18.37
C PRO A 284 11.44 20.55 18.56
N ALA A 285 10.44 20.93 17.76
CA ALA A 285 9.09 20.38 17.83
C ALA A 285 8.94 19.03 17.07
N LEU A 286 10.01 18.48 16.49
CA LEU A 286 9.97 17.21 15.76
C LEU A 286 9.95 16.02 16.74
N LEU A 287 8.77 15.73 17.31
CA LEU A 287 8.60 14.71 18.35
C LEU A 287 9.10 13.31 17.96
N ASP A 288 9.08 12.95 16.67
CA ASP A 288 9.63 11.66 16.23
C ASP A 288 11.14 11.57 16.45
N ALA A 289 11.89 12.65 16.22
CA ALA A 289 13.33 12.67 16.51
C ALA A 289 13.61 12.53 18.01
N SER A 290 12.80 13.17 18.87
CA SER A 290 12.88 12.97 20.34
C SER A 290 12.57 11.52 20.74
N ARG A 291 11.52 10.92 20.16
CA ARG A 291 11.17 9.52 20.42
C ARG A 291 12.30 8.58 20.00
N GLN A 292 12.88 8.79 18.83
CA GLN A 292 13.95 7.95 18.30
C GLN A 292 15.28 8.16 19.03
N LEU A 293 15.53 9.36 19.57
CA LEU A 293 16.64 9.61 20.47
C LEU A 293 16.49 8.80 21.77
N ALA A 294 15.28 8.78 22.35
CA ALA A 294 14.99 7.96 23.52
C ALA A 294 15.14 6.46 23.21
N GLU A 295 14.72 6.00 22.03
CA GLU A 295 14.90 4.62 21.56
C GLU A 295 16.38 4.26 21.44
N ALA A 296 17.21 5.14 20.87
CA ALA A 296 18.65 4.91 20.74
C ALA A 296 19.34 4.81 22.11
N ASP A 297 19.02 5.71 23.04
CA ASP A 297 19.52 5.65 24.42
C ASP A 297 19.04 4.36 25.13
N PHE A 298 17.78 3.96 24.94
CA PHE A 298 17.23 2.72 25.49
C PHE A 298 17.94 1.47 24.94
N GLN A 299 18.08 1.34 23.62
CA GLN A 299 18.70 0.17 23.00
C GLN A 299 20.17 0.03 23.39
N GLU A 300 20.92 1.13 23.41
CA GLU A 300 22.32 1.15 23.84
C GLU A 300 22.44 0.78 25.34
N GLY A 301 21.61 1.40 26.20
CA GLY A 301 21.59 1.12 27.63
C GLY A 301 21.21 -0.33 27.95
N ALA A 302 20.19 -0.87 27.29
CA ALA A 302 19.76 -2.26 27.42
C ALA A 302 20.83 -3.24 26.91
N ALA A 303 21.51 -2.92 25.80
CA ALA A 303 22.59 -3.74 25.27
C ALA A 303 23.80 -3.80 26.22
N LEU A 304 24.22 -2.65 26.78
CA LEU A 304 25.29 -2.59 27.79
C LEU A 304 24.95 -3.44 29.01
N ALA A 305 23.72 -3.31 29.52
CA ALA A 305 23.24 -4.09 30.64
C ALA A 305 23.21 -5.60 30.36
N ALA A 306 22.68 -6.01 29.20
CA ALA A 306 22.62 -7.40 28.79
C ALA A 306 24.01 -8.03 28.62
N ALA A 307 25.00 -7.24 28.17
CA ALA A 307 26.39 -7.66 28.04
C ALA A 307 27.15 -7.69 29.38
N GLY A 308 26.53 -7.28 30.49
CA GLY A 308 27.19 -7.12 31.78
C GLY A 308 28.28 -6.03 31.79
N GLN A 309 28.26 -5.14 30.79
CA GLN A 309 29.19 -4.03 30.62
C GLN A 309 28.71 -2.81 31.43
N ASP A 310 29.64 -1.90 31.74
CA ASP A 310 29.48 -0.66 32.53
C ASP A 310 28.03 -0.34 32.96
N ARG A 311 27.63 -0.91 34.10
CA ARG A 311 26.28 -0.77 34.68
C ARG A 311 25.90 0.69 34.92
N LYS A 312 26.88 1.55 35.21
CA LYS A 312 26.63 2.98 35.45
C LYS A 312 26.27 3.67 34.14
N ALA A 313 27.01 3.40 33.07
CA ALA A 313 26.69 3.90 31.73
C ALA A 313 25.33 3.40 31.24
N ALA A 314 25.03 2.11 31.43
CA ALA A 314 23.73 1.53 31.10
C ALA A 314 22.58 2.26 31.83
N SER A 315 22.69 2.41 33.15
CA SER A 315 21.69 3.12 33.96
C SER A 315 21.51 4.58 33.52
N GLN A 316 22.59 5.30 33.25
CA GLN A 316 22.54 6.69 32.79
C GLN A 316 21.75 6.84 31.48
N LEU A 317 21.99 5.96 30.51
CA LEU A 317 21.26 5.96 29.24
C LEU A 317 19.78 5.63 29.43
N LEU A 318 19.45 4.64 30.26
CA LEU A 318 18.05 4.27 30.53
C LEU A 318 17.30 5.39 31.27
N TYR A 319 17.91 6.07 32.24
CA TYR A 319 17.29 7.24 32.87
C TYR A 319 17.09 8.39 31.89
N LYS A 320 18.04 8.62 30.98
CA LYS A 320 17.91 9.63 29.92
C LYS A 320 16.75 9.29 28.98
N ALA A 321 16.66 8.06 28.51
CA ALA A 321 15.52 7.57 27.72
C ALA A 321 14.18 7.73 28.45
N TYR A 322 14.15 7.49 29.77
CA TYR A 322 12.93 7.61 30.58
C TYR A 322 12.44 9.06 30.65
N VAL A 323 13.34 10.02 30.83
CA VAL A 323 12.99 11.45 30.85
C VAL A 323 12.48 11.88 29.48
N GLU A 324 13.20 11.55 28.41
CA GLU A 324 12.86 11.97 27.05
C GLU A 324 11.52 11.39 26.59
N ILE A 325 11.26 10.09 26.85
CA ILE A 325 10.00 9.47 26.42
C ILE A 325 8.78 10.03 27.16
N ASN A 326 8.93 10.44 28.43
CA ASN A 326 7.87 11.14 29.15
C ASN A 326 7.58 12.51 28.54
N ALA A 327 8.61 13.22 28.08
CA ALA A 327 8.45 14.50 27.39
C ALA A 327 7.71 14.32 26.05
N VAL A 328 8.06 13.27 25.27
CA VAL A 328 7.37 12.91 24.03
C VAL A 328 5.89 12.62 24.27
N ILE A 329 5.58 11.77 25.27
CA ILE A 329 4.19 11.42 25.62
C ILE A 329 3.39 12.67 26.03
N ALA A 330 3.99 13.56 26.83
CA ALA A 330 3.34 14.80 27.26
C ALA A 330 3.18 15.85 26.13
N GLY A 331 4.09 15.83 25.15
CA GLY A 331 4.08 16.73 23.99
C GLY A 331 3.13 16.28 22.88
N ALA A 332 2.93 14.97 22.70
CA ALA A 332 2.15 14.40 21.60
C ALA A 332 0.73 14.98 21.44
N PRO A 333 -0.06 15.23 22.51
CA PRO A 333 -1.39 15.84 22.38
C PRO A 333 -1.38 17.27 21.83
N LYS A 334 -0.26 18.00 21.96
CA LYS A 334 -0.16 19.42 21.59
C LYS A 334 0.28 19.63 20.14
N SER A 335 1.29 18.89 19.71
CA SER A 335 1.92 19.09 18.39
C SER A 335 1.72 17.92 17.43
N GLY A 336 1.27 16.76 17.92
CA GLY A 336 1.20 15.54 17.13
C GLY A 336 2.56 15.08 16.60
N ASN A 337 2.53 14.00 15.80
CA ASN A 337 3.68 13.63 14.99
C ASN A 337 3.63 14.39 13.66
N LEU A 338 4.74 15.04 13.30
CA LEU A 338 4.88 15.78 12.03
C LEU A 338 5.43 14.92 10.89
N ILE A 339 5.91 13.71 11.19
CA ILE A 339 6.35 12.74 10.18
C ILE A 339 5.12 12.02 9.60
N PRO A 340 4.97 11.99 8.26
CA PRO A 340 3.81 11.40 7.60
C PRO A 340 3.83 9.87 7.69
N PHE A 341 2.71 9.23 7.34
CA PHE A 341 2.55 7.76 7.24
C PHE A 341 2.65 6.98 8.56
N ILE A 342 3.01 7.62 9.67
CA ILE A 342 2.89 7.05 11.01
C ILE A 342 1.56 7.52 11.60
N LYS A 343 0.60 6.60 11.77
CA LYS A 343 -0.69 6.93 12.38
C LYS A 343 -0.50 7.49 13.80
N PRO A 344 -1.22 8.55 14.22
CA PRO A 344 -1.03 9.16 15.54
C PRO A 344 -1.16 8.18 16.72
N ARG A 345 -2.15 7.27 16.66
CA ARG A 345 -2.33 6.23 17.67
C ARG A 345 -1.15 5.27 17.73
N ARG A 346 -0.61 4.88 16.57
CA ARG A 346 0.58 4.01 16.49
C ARG A 346 1.79 4.71 17.10
N PHE A 347 2.07 5.96 16.70
CA PHE A 347 3.18 6.75 17.24
C PHE A 347 3.12 6.82 18.77
N LEU A 348 1.96 7.18 19.33
CA LEU A 348 1.80 7.31 20.77
C LEU A 348 1.85 5.94 21.48
N GLY A 349 1.28 4.90 20.88
CA GLY A 349 1.36 3.52 21.39
C GLY A 349 2.80 3.00 21.44
N GLU A 350 3.61 3.27 20.42
CA GLU A 350 5.04 2.94 20.39
C GLU A 350 5.81 3.72 21.47
N ALA A 351 5.48 5.00 21.70
CA ALA A 351 6.10 5.79 22.77
C ALA A 351 5.77 5.25 24.18
N TRP A 352 4.52 4.88 24.43
CA TRP A 352 4.12 4.22 25.68
C TRP A 352 4.78 2.85 25.85
N SER A 353 4.90 2.07 24.77
CA SER A 353 5.59 0.79 24.79
C SER A 353 7.08 0.94 25.13
N LEU A 354 7.74 1.97 24.59
CA LEU A 354 9.13 2.29 24.93
C LEU A 354 9.27 2.70 26.41
N LYS A 355 8.33 3.49 26.94
CA LYS A 355 8.31 3.81 28.38
C LYS A 355 8.22 2.55 29.24
N ALA A 356 7.31 1.62 28.91
CA ALA A 356 7.18 0.36 29.64
C ALA A 356 8.46 -0.49 29.54
N ALA A 357 9.02 -0.63 28.33
CA ALA A 357 10.27 -1.37 28.11
C ALA A 357 11.44 -0.80 28.92
N ASN A 358 11.55 0.53 28.95
CA ASN A 358 12.62 1.22 29.65
C ASN A 358 12.49 1.11 31.18
N LEU A 359 11.27 1.13 31.73
CA LEU A 359 11.03 0.87 33.15
C LEU A 359 11.41 -0.57 33.54
N ALA A 360 11.06 -1.55 32.71
CA ALA A 360 11.47 -2.94 32.91
C ALA A 360 13.00 -3.09 32.83
N ALA A 361 13.65 -2.44 31.87
CA ALA A 361 15.11 -2.43 31.77
C ALA A 361 15.77 -1.78 33.00
N LEU A 362 15.29 -0.62 33.45
CA LEU A 362 15.77 0.03 34.68
C LEU A 362 15.65 -0.89 35.91
N ARG A 363 14.54 -1.64 36.01
CA ARG A 363 14.35 -2.63 37.08
C ARG A 363 15.38 -3.75 37.03
N ALA A 364 15.66 -4.29 35.84
CA ALA A 364 16.69 -5.29 35.63
C ALA A 364 18.10 -4.75 35.96
N VAL A 365 18.43 -3.53 35.53
CA VAL A 365 19.75 -2.93 35.74
C VAL A 365 19.97 -2.51 37.19
N GLU A 366 19.01 -1.86 37.85
CA GLU A 366 19.19 -1.32 39.20
C GLU A 366 18.89 -2.36 40.29
N GLY A 367 18.01 -3.32 40.02
CA GLY A 367 17.64 -4.36 40.99
C GLY A 367 17.26 -3.74 42.34
N PRO A 368 17.89 -4.14 43.46
CA PRO A 368 17.61 -3.58 44.79
C PRO A 368 17.90 -2.09 44.95
N ARG A 369 18.72 -1.48 44.07
CA ARG A 369 19.07 -0.06 44.15
C ARG A 369 17.99 0.86 43.57
N LEU A 370 17.03 0.29 42.85
CA LEU A 370 15.95 1.05 42.26
C LEU A 370 15.09 1.66 43.38
N LYS A 371 15.03 2.99 43.42
CA LYS A 371 14.20 3.72 44.38
C LYS A 371 12.76 3.81 43.86
N LYS A 372 11.79 3.89 44.78
CA LYS A 372 10.35 4.08 44.46
C LYS A 372 9.77 2.96 43.59
N THR A 373 10.19 1.71 43.79
CA THR A 373 9.79 0.54 42.99
C THR A 373 8.27 0.41 42.80
N ALA A 374 7.47 0.55 43.85
CA ALA A 374 6.00 0.47 43.74
C ALA A 374 5.40 1.56 42.84
N LYS A 375 5.97 2.77 42.84
CA LYS A 375 5.55 3.84 41.94
C LYS A 375 5.90 3.50 40.49
N LEU A 376 7.13 3.04 40.26
CA LEU A 376 7.62 2.69 38.92
C LEU A 376 6.88 1.49 38.33
N GLU A 377 6.51 0.52 39.16
CA GLU A 377 5.65 -0.59 38.77
C GLU A 377 4.26 -0.08 38.36
N GLY A 378 3.68 0.87 39.10
CA GLY A 378 2.41 1.52 38.72
C GLY A 378 2.52 2.25 37.38
N GLU A 379 3.60 2.99 37.16
CA GLU A 379 3.87 3.67 35.89
C GLU A 379 4.10 2.67 34.73
N PHE A 380 4.72 1.52 35.00
CA PHE A 380 4.92 0.45 34.03
C PHE A 380 3.58 -0.11 33.57
N LYS A 381 2.68 -0.46 34.51
CA LYS A 381 1.35 -0.99 34.19
C LYS A 381 0.54 0.02 33.37
N GLN A 382 0.51 1.28 33.81
CA GLN A 382 -0.16 2.36 33.07
C GLN A 382 0.39 2.49 31.64
N ALA A 383 1.71 2.46 31.48
CA ALA A 383 2.34 2.58 30.17
C ALA A 383 2.00 1.39 29.26
N LEU A 384 1.99 0.18 29.81
CA LEU A 384 1.63 -1.03 29.09
C LEU A 384 0.17 -1.03 28.64
N ASP A 385 -0.74 -0.63 29.53
CA ASP A 385 -2.18 -0.56 29.25
C ASP A 385 -2.49 0.47 28.15
N GLU A 386 -1.91 1.67 28.23
CA GLU A 386 -2.10 2.70 27.19
C GLU A 386 -1.44 2.29 25.87
N ALA A 387 -0.28 1.62 25.88
CA ALA A 387 0.35 1.09 24.67
C ALA A 387 -0.57 0.10 23.94
N LEU A 388 -1.13 -0.87 24.67
CA LEU A 388 -2.01 -1.90 24.11
C LEU A 388 -3.36 -1.36 23.66
N LYS A 389 -3.90 -0.35 24.35
CA LYS A 389 -5.13 0.36 23.96
C LYS A 389 -4.96 1.15 22.67
N LEU A 390 -3.82 1.80 22.49
CA LEU A 390 -3.55 2.66 21.32
C LEU A 390 -3.05 1.86 20.11
N TYR A 391 -2.23 0.83 20.34
CA TYR A 391 -1.65 -0.02 19.30
C TYR A 391 -1.65 -1.50 19.71
N PRO A 392 -2.81 -2.18 19.62
CA PRO A 392 -2.97 -3.58 20.06
C PRO A 392 -2.07 -4.58 19.33
N GLU A 393 -1.64 -4.25 18.11
CA GLU A 393 -0.76 -5.08 17.27
C GLU A 393 0.72 -4.89 17.60
N GLY A 394 1.06 -3.97 18.51
CA GLY A 394 2.43 -3.65 18.91
C GLY A 394 3.14 -4.84 19.56
N ARG A 395 4.11 -5.41 18.84
CA ARG A 395 4.88 -6.58 19.29
C ARG A 395 5.56 -6.37 20.65
N LEU A 396 6.23 -5.23 20.85
CA LEU A 396 6.96 -4.95 22.09
C LEU A 396 6.03 -4.93 23.32
N ALA A 397 4.90 -4.22 23.24
CA ALA A 397 3.92 -4.17 24.33
C ALA A 397 3.33 -5.57 24.63
N ARG A 398 3.03 -6.37 23.59
CA ARG A 398 2.52 -7.74 23.78
C ARG A 398 3.54 -8.66 24.43
N GLU A 399 4.81 -8.59 24.00
CA GLU A 399 5.90 -9.36 24.61
C GLU A 399 6.14 -8.93 26.08
N LEU A 400 6.05 -7.63 26.38
CA LEU A 400 6.12 -7.13 27.76
C LEU A 400 4.95 -7.60 28.63
N LEU A 401 3.73 -7.62 28.09
CA LEU A 401 2.56 -8.16 28.80
C LEU A 401 2.72 -9.65 29.10
N GLU A 402 3.17 -10.43 28.12
CA GLU A 402 3.41 -11.87 28.30
C GLU A 402 4.46 -12.13 29.40
N ARG A 403 5.55 -11.36 29.43
CA ARG A 403 6.55 -11.46 30.50
C ARG A 403 5.98 -11.03 31.85
N TYR A 404 5.32 -9.88 31.90
CA TYR A 404 4.77 -9.32 33.13
C TYR A 404 3.72 -10.25 33.78
N THR A 405 2.90 -10.91 32.98
CA THR A 405 1.92 -11.90 33.47
C THR A 405 2.57 -13.16 34.04
N ARG A 406 3.78 -13.53 33.62
CA ARG A 406 4.54 -14.69 34.12
C ARG A 406 5.42 -14.35 35.31
N GLU A 407 6.10 -13.21 35.25
CA GLU A 407 7.23 -12.88 36.11
C GLU A 407 6.92 -11.74 37.10
N GLY A 408 5.84 -10.97 36.87
CA GLY A 408 5.63 -9.69 37.53
C GLY A 408 6.52 -8.60 36.97
N PHE A 409 6.74 -7.53 37.76
CA PHE A 409 7.55 -6.37 37.38
C PHE A 409 9.05 -6.51 37.68
#